data_AF-A0A2A2B783-F1
#
_entry.id   AF-A0A2A2B783-F1
#
_cell.length_a   1.000
_cell.length_b   1.000
_cell.length_c   1.000
_cell.angle_alpha   90.00
_cell.angle_beta   90.00
_cell.angle_gamma   90.00
#
_symmetry.space_group_name_H-M   'P 1'
#
loop_
_entity.id
_entity.type
_entity.pdbx_description
1 polymer ?
#
loop_
_entity_poly.entity_id
_entity_poly.type
_entity_poly.pdbx_seq_one_letter_code
_entity_poly.pdbx_strand_id
1 'polypeptide(L)'
;MFNPDPSSKSASKKLPKAVIMMIEKNNLVMAIKTLAADENISMDEAKVRIDAYETQLKVQQQQKLNTIANKQGISNHAISFDREQEPDEDEDPLVKNRVKTTKSHQDFQSLQTGVDTRLKDLGYKKPLIPYWLKRVLVIAVIMLGMFWILWRVFG
;
A
#
# COMPACT_ATOMS: atom_id res chain seq x y z
N MET A 1 11.91 32.19 36.42
CA MET A 1 12.89 31.10 36.59
C MET A 1 12.13 29.81 36.37
N PHE A 2 12.35 29.17 35.23
CA PHE A 2 11.62 27.98 34.80
C PHE A 2 12.29 26.77 35.46
N ASN A 3 11.54 25.97 36.21
CA ASN A 3 12.00 24.68 36.71
C ASN A 3 11.79 23.64 35.58
N PRO A 4 12.84 23.08 34.96
CA PRO A 4 12.67 21.91 34.11
C PRO A 4 12.56 20.68 35.02
N ASP A 5 11.40 20.04 35.04
CA ASP A 5 11.22 18.75 35.69
C ASP A 5 12.14 17.69 35.04
N PRO A 6 12.93 16.95 35.84
CA PRO A 6 13.79 15.88 35.35
C PRO A 6 12.96 14.60 35.16
N SER A 7 12.14 14.54 34.12
CA SER A 7 11.65 13.26 33.59
C SER A 7 11.88 13.17 32.07
N SER A 8 13.13 13.39 31.68
CA SER A 8 13.67 13.01 30.38
C SER A 8 13.69 11.49 30.20
N LYS A 9 12.50 10.88 30.12
CA LYS A 9 12.36 9.58 29.46
C LYS A 9 12.12 9.86 27.97
N SER A 10 13.15 10.41 27.32
CA SER A 10 13.29 10.45 25.86
C SER A 10 13.53 9.03 25.34
N ALA A 11 12.56 8.15 25.55
CA ALA A 11 12.60 6.82 24.99
C ALA A 11 12.07 6.95 23.56
N SER A 12 13.01 6.86 22.61
CA SER A 12 12.81 6.50 21.21
C SER A 12 12.17 5.11 21.06
N LYS A 13 11.10 4.85 21.81
CA LYS A 13 10.39 3.58 21.82
C LYS A 13 9.52 3.60 20.58
N LYS A 14 9.96 2.87 19.56
CA LYS A 14 9.20 2.64 18.33
C LYS A 14 7.77 2.28 18.71
N LEU A 15 6.81 2.94 18.06
CA LEU A 15 5.39 2.68 18.31
C LEU A 15 5.10 1.17 18.17
N PRO A 16 4.24 0.59 19.03
CA PRO A 16 3.83 -0.79 18.88
C PRO A 16 3.26 -1.04 17.49
N LYS A 17 3.54 -2.22 16.91
CA LYS A 17 3.05 -2.59 15.57
C LYS A 17 1.54 -2.44 15.41
N ALA A 18 0.78 -2.74 16.48
CA ALA A 18 -0.67 -2.56 16.50
C ALA A 18 -1.08 -1.10 16.29
N VAL A 19 -0.43 -0.18 17.02
CA VAL A 19 -0.65 1.27 16.92
C VAL A 19 -0.24 1.79 15.53
N ILE A 20 0.88 1.32 14.99
CA ILE A 20 1.32 1.64 13.62
C ILE A 20 0.26 1.25 12.59
N MET A 21 -0.24 0.00 12.65
CA MET A 21 -1.29 -0.46 11.75
C MET A 21 -2.59 0.34 11.89
N MET A 22 -2.91 0.86 13.09
CA MET A 22 -4.07 1.73 13.29
C MET A 22 -3.85 3.10 12.63
N ILE A 23 -2.65 3.68 12.73
CA ILE A 23 -2.30 4.95 12.08
C ILE A 23 -2.37 4.80 10.56
N GLU A 24 -1.77 3.74 10.01
CA GLU A 24 -1.81 3.45 8.56
C GLU A 24 -3.23 3.26 8.03
N LYS A 25 -4.16 2.77 8.87
CA LYS A 25 -5.59 2.61 8.55
C LYS A 25 -6.42 3.85 8.85
N ASN A 26 -5.79 5.00 9.09
CA ASN A 26 -6.45 6.27 9.44
C ASN A 26 -7.34 6.19 10.70
N ASN A 27 -6.99 5.31 11.64
CA ASN A 27 -7.69 5.13 12.91
C ASN A 27 -6.91 5.79 14.07
N LEU A 28 -6.65 7.09 13.92
CA LEU A 28 -5.78 7.87 14.81
C LEU A 28 -6.31 7.93 16.24
N VAL A 29 -7.62 8.13 16.43
CA VAL A 29 -8.22 8.24 17.77
C VAL A 29 -8.06 6.93 18.57
N MET A 30 -8.26 5.78 17.90
CA MET A 30 -8.04 4.49 18.54
C MET A 30 -6.56 4.26 18.80
N ALA A 31 -5.68 4.63 17.86
CA ALA A 31 -4.23 4.55 18.05
C ALA A 31 -3.77 5.32 19.29
N ILE A 32 -4.27 6.56 19.49
CA ILE A 32 -3.97 7.39 20.66
C ILE A 32 -4.48 6.72 21.94
N LYS A 33 -5.74 6.27 21.95
CA LYS A 33 -6.33 5.59 23.11
C LYS A 33 -5.58 4.32 23.48
N THR A 34 -5.24 3.49 22.50
CA THR A 34 -4.50 2.24 22.69
C THR A 34 -3.08 2.51 23.16
N LEU A 35 -2.38 3.48 22.57
CA LEU A 35 -1.02 3.83 22.99
C LEU A 35 -1.00 4.40 24.43
N ALA A 36 -1.95 5.26 24.76
CA ALA A 36 -2.10 5.79 26.11
C ALA A 36 -2.37 4.68 27.14
N ALA A 37 -3.27 3.74 26.81
CA ALA A 37 -3.61 2.61 27.68
C ALA A 37 -2.45 1.61 27.83
N ASP A 38 -1.80 1.23 26.73
CA ASP A 38 -0.74 0.22 26.71
C ASP A 38 0.54 0.72 27.39
N GLU A 39 0.90 1.99 27.19
CA GLU A 39 2.12 2.58 27.74
C GLU A 39 1.90 3.34 29.05
N ASN A 40 0.64 3.41 29.54
CA ASN A 40 0.25 4.19 30.72
C ASN A 40 0.76 5.63 30.66
N ILE A 41 0.67 6.24 29.47
CA ILE A 41 1.06 7.64 29.22
C ILE A 41 -0.18 8.52 29.10
N SER A 42 0.00 9.84 29.25
CA SER A 42 -1.12 10.77 29.05
C SER A 42 -1.61 10.74 27.60
N MET A 43 -2.88 11.06 27.40
CA MET A 43 -3.49 11.16 26.07
C MET A 43 -2.76 12.17 25.19
N ASP A 44 -2.33 13.29 25.79
CA ASP A 44 -1.60 14.36 25.09
C ASP A 44 -0.21 13.91 24.66
N GLU A 45 0.50 13.15 25.51
CA GLU A 45 1.79 12.58 25.16
C GLU A 45 1.67 11.52 24.05
N ALA A 46 0.63 10.67 24.12
CA ALA A 46 0.32 9.70 23.08
C ALA A 46 0.03 10.39 21.73
N LYS A 47 -0.72 11.50 21.76
CA LYS A 47 -1.01 12.30 20.57
C LYS A 47 0.25 12.84 19.92
N VAL A 48 1.13 13.49 20.68
CA VAL A 48 2.39 14.04 20.15
C VAL A 48 3.22 12.96 19.46
N ARG A 49 3.30 11.76 20.04
CA ARG A 49 4.04 10.64 19.45
C ARG A 49 3.40 10.12 18.16
N ILE A 50 2.07 10.12 18.07
CA ILE A 50 1.33 9.68 16.88
C ILE A 50 1.44 10.70 15.76
N ASP A 51 1.28 11.99 16.06
CA ASP A 51 1.42 13.08 15.09
C ASP A 51 2.85 13.10 14.52
N ALA A 52 3.88 12.91 15.35
CA ALA A 52 5.27 12.79 14.91
C ALA A 52 5.50 11.57 13.99
N TYR A 53 4.75 10.49 14.16
CA TYR A 53 4.83 9.31 13.31
C TYR A 53 4.05 9.50 11.99
N GLU A 54 2.89 10.13 12.05
CA GLU A 54 2.06 10.43 10.89
C GLU A 54 2.78 11.37 9.90
N THR A 55 3.43 12.41 10.42
CA THR A 55 4.27 13.32 9.62
C THR A 55 5.42 12.57 8.94
N GLN A 56 6.12 11.69 9.66
CA GLN A 56 7.17 10.84 9.08
C GLN A 56 6.64 9.91 8.00
N LEU A 57 5.45 9.32 8.21
CA LEU A 57 4.80 8.45 7.24
C LEU A 57 4.46 9.23 5.96
N LYS A 58 3.88 10.43 6.09
CA LYS A 58 3.59 11.33 4.95
C LYS A 58 4.85 11.72 4.19
N VAL A 59 5.91 12.13 4.90
CA VAL A 59 7.21 12.46 4.27
C VAL A 59 7.78 11.26 3.53
N GLN A 60 7.72 10.05 4.12
CA GLN A 60 8.21 8.84 3.46
C GLN A 60 7.37 8.48 2.22
N GLN A 61 6.06 8.64 2.29
CA GLN A 61 5.16 8.46 1.14
C GLN A 61 5.53 9.46 0.04
N GLN A 62 5.69 10.74 0.38
CA GLN A 62 6.08 11.78 -0.56
C GLN A 62 7.43 11.49 -1.21
N GLN A 63 8.43 11.06 -0.44
CA GLN A 63 9.73 10.66 -0.96
C GLN A 63 9.62 9.49 -1.94
N LYS A 64 8.82 8.47 -1.61
CA LYS A 64 8.58 7.34 -2.53
C LYS A 64 7.95 7.83 -3.83
N LEU A 65 6.93 8.68 -3.75
CA LEU A 65 6.29 9.25 -4.93
C LEU A 65 7.26 10.07 -5.77
N ASN A 66 8.07 10.95 -5.16
CA ASN A 66 9.10 11.71 -5.84
C ASN A 66 10.15 10.81 -6.52
N THR A 67 10.57 9.71 -5.87
CA THR A 67 11.51 8.75 -6.49
C THR A 67 10.90 8.00 -7.67
N ILE A 68 9.58 7.75 -7.66
CA ILE A 68 8.86 7.13 -8.78
C ILE A 68 8.70 8.15 -9.90
N ALA A 69 8.32 9.40 -9.59
CA ALA A 69 8.20 10.49 -10.55
C ALA A 69 9.52 10.74 -11.28
N ASN A 70 10.63 10.86 -10.53
CA ASN A 70 11.96 11.04 -11.09
C ASN A 70 12.37 9.87 -12.02
N LYS A 71 12.04 8.62 -11.63
CA LYS A 71 12.26 7.45 -12.49
C LYS A 71 11.38 7.44 -13.75
N GLN A 72 10.23 8.09 -13.73
CA GLN A 72 9.27 8.15 -14.82
C GLN A 72 9.36 9.46 -15.63
N GLY A 73 10.30 10.36 -15.30
CA GLY A 73 10.44 11.66 -15.96
C GLY A 73 9.31 12.66 -15.67
N ILE A 74 8.50 12.42 -14.63
CA ILE A 74 7.40 13.28 -14.21
C ILE A 74 7.95 14.32 -13.24
N SER A 75 7.68 15.61 -13.50
CA SER A 75 8.19 16.70 -12.67
C SER A 75 7.64 16.63 -11.24
N ASN A 76 8.52 16.89 -10.26
CA ASN A 76 8.17 16.86 -8.83
C ASN A 76 7.11 17.91 -8.43
N HIS A 77 6.79 18.86 -9.32
CA HIS A 77 5.77 19.88 -9.11
C HIS A 77 4.33 19.35 -9.20
N ALA A 78 4.10 18.20 -9.85
CA ALA A 78 2.75 17.64 -10.01
C ALA A 78 2.28 16.75 -8.84
N ILE A 79 3.15 16.49 -7.85
CA ILE A 79 2.93 15.49 -6.80
C ILE A 79 3.00 16.09 -5.39
N SER A 80 2.75 17.39 -5.21
CA SER A 80 2.65 17.97 -3.86
C SER A 80 1.25 17.70 -3.28
N PHE A 81 1.17 16.93 -2.20
CA PHE A 81 -0.08 16.55 -1.52
C PHE A 81 -0.72 17.65 -0.65
N ASP A 82 -0.03 18.78 -0.45
CA ASP A 82 -0.43 19.81 0.53
C ASP A 82 -0.47 21.23 -0.05
N ARG A 83 -0.49 21.36 -1.39
CA ARG A 83 -0.66 22.67 -2.01
C ARG A 83 -2.14 22.94 -2.24
N GLU A 84 -2.76 23.64 -1.30
CA GLU A 84 -3.89 24.49 -1.65
C GLU A 84 -3.46 25.37 -2.82
N GLN A 85 -4.20 25.25 -3.92
CA GLN A 85 -3.99 26.02 -5.13
C GLN A 85 -4.32 27.47 -4.78
N GLU A 86 -3.30 28.26 -4.41
CA GLU A 86 -3.44 29.71 -4.40
C GLU A 86 -3.88 30.14 -5.80
N PRO A 87 -4.87 31.05 -5.90
CA PRO A 87 -5.23 31.63 -7.17
C PRO A 87 -4.10 32.59 -7.55
N ASP A 88 -3.10 32.08 -8.26
CA ASP A 88 -2.19 32.95 -8.98
C ASP A 88 -3.03 33.68 -10.04
N GLU A 89 -3.39 34.92 -9.71
CA GLU A 89 -3.78 35.97 -10.64
C GLU A 89 -2.66 36.11 -11.67
N ASP A 90 -2.74 35.38 -12.78
CA ASP A 90 -2.22 35.81 -14.07
C ASP A 90 -2.80 34.91 -15.15
N GLU A 91 -3.65 35.52 -15.98
CA GLU A 91 -4.37 34.84 -17.05
C GLU A 91 -3.42 34.37 -18.15
N ASP A 92 -3.46 33.07 -18.44
CA ASP A 92 -3.16 32.53 -19.77
C ASP A 92 -4.25 31.50 -20.14
N PRO A 93 -4.92 31.64 -21.30
CA PRO A 93 -6.04 30.79 -21.65
C PRO A 93 -5.56 29.35 -21.89
N LEU A 94 -5.95 28.47 -20.97
CA LEU A 94 -5.70 27.03 -21.00
C LEU A 94 -6.15 26.43 -22.33
N VAL A 95 -5.18 26.18 -23.22
CA VAL A 95 -5.36 25.36 -24.41
C VAL A 95 -5.80 23.97 -23.96
N LYS A 96 -7.10 23.70 -24.09
CA LYS A 96 -7.71 22.38 -23.90
C LYS A 96 -7.18 21.40 -24.95
N ASN A 97 -5.95 20.94 -24.77
CA ASN A 97 -5.50 19.70 -25.37
C ASN A 97 -6.21 18.55 -24.64
N ARG A 98 -7.40 18.25 -25.15
CA ARG A 98 -8.13 17.01 -24.91
C ARG A 98 -7.18 15.85 -25.20
N VAL A 99 -6.51 15.35 -24.15
CA VAL A 99 -5.71 14.13 -24.22
C VAL A 99 -6.64 13.02 -24.67
N LYS A 100 -6.43 12.62 -25.91
CA LYS A 100 -7.16 11.55 -26.59
C LYS A 100 -7.06 10.30 -25.72
N THR A 101 -8.22 9.80 -25.31
CA THR A 101 -8.44 8.40 -24.97
C THR A 101 -7.58 7.49 -25.86
N THR A 102 -6.69 6.71 -25.24
CA THR A 102 -6.03 5.46 -25.71
C THR A 102 -4.58 5.37 -25.17
N LYS A 103 -4.40 4.86 -23.94
CA LYS A 103 -3.15 4.16 -23.53
C LYS A 103 -3.23 3.34 -22.24
N SER A 104 -4.43 3.11 -21.69
CA SER A 104 -4.61 2.30 -20.48
C SER A 104 -3.94 0.91 -20.56
N HIS A 105 -3.89 0.29 -21.74
CA HIS A 105 -3.30 -1.04 -21.91
C HIS A 105 -1.77 -1.09 -21.76
N GLN A 106 -1.04 0.01 -22.04
CA GLN A 106 0.43 0.05 -21.94
C GLN A 106 0.90 0.22 -20.49
N ASP A 107 0.17 1.02 -19.71
CA ASP A 107 0.49 1.26 -18.30
C ASP A 107 0.20 0.04 -17.43
N PHE A 108 -0.87 -0.73 -17.71
CA PHE A 108 -1.10 -2.00 -17.02
C PHE A 108 -0.06 -3.07 -17.37
N GLN A 109 0.39 -3.13 -18.62
CA GLN A 109 1.42 -4.09 -19.05
C GLN A 109 2.80 -3.77 -18.47
N SER A 110 3.15 -2.49 -18.33
CA SER A 110 4.41 -2.09 -17.71
C SER A 110 4.43 -2.42 -16.22
N LEU A 111 3.29 -2.26 -15.53
CA LEU A 111 3.10 -2.69 -14.14
C LEU A 111 3.17 -4.21 -13.98
N GLN A 112 2.53 -4.99 -14.86
CA GLN A 112 2.63 -6.46 -14.84
C GLN A 112 4.07 -6.93 -15.07
N THR A 113 4.78 -6.33 -16.02
CA THR A 113 6.15 -6.72 -16.35
C THR A 113 7.13 -6.43 -15.21
N GLY A 114 6.96 -5.30 -14.52
CA GLY A 114 7.77 -4.96 -13.34
C GLY A 114 7.51 -5.90 -12.17
N VAL A 115 6.25 -6.26 -11.93
CA VAL A 115 5.86 -7.25 -10.90
C VAL A 115 6.45 -8.63 -11.22
N ASP A 116 6.30 -9.12 -12.44
CA ASP A 116 6.85 -10.41 -12.86
C ASP A 116 8.37 -10.49 -12.74
N THR A 117 9.07 -9.38 -13.00
CA THR A 117 10.54 -9.31 -12.87
C THR A 117 10.96 -9.39 -11.39
N ARG A 118 10.25 -8.71 -10.49
CA ARG A 118 10.46 -8.78 -9.04
C ARG A 118 10.15 -10.17 -8.48
N LEU A 119 9.13 -10.86 -8.99
CA LEU A 119 8.82 -12.24 -8.60
C LEU A 119 9.90 -13.24 -9.02
N LYS A 120 10.54 -13.04 -10.18
CA LYS A 120 11.67 -13.87 -10.64
C LYS A 120 12.92 -13.66 -9.78
N ASP A 121 13.20 -12.42 -9.40
CA ASP A 121 14.37 -12.04 -8.58
C ASP A 121 14.27 -12.58 -7.14
N LEU A 122 13.04 -12.73 -6.63
CA LEU A 122 12.74 -13.35 -5.33
C LEU A 122 12.78 -14.89 -5.35
N GLY A 123 13.24 -15.52 -6.44
CA GLY A 123 13.39 -16.97 -6.53
C GLY A 123 12.07 -17.73 -6.49
N TYR A 124 10.95 -17.08 -6.84
CA TYR A 124 9.65 -17.73 -6.90
C TYR A 124 9.63 -18.70 -8.10
N LYS A 125 10.07 -19.94 -7.89
CA LYS A 125 9.82 -21.04 -8.81
C LYS A 125 8.30 -21.18 -8.92
N LYS A 126 7.71 -20.65 -10.00
CA LYS A 126 6.34 -20.99 -10.39
C LYS A 126 6.22 -22.51 -10.27
N PRO A 127 5.36 -23.05 -9.38
CA PRO A 127 5.13 -24.47 -9.35
C PRO A 127 4.62 -24.81 -10.76
N LEU A 128 5.44 -25.50 -11.56
CA LEU A 128 5.11 -25.82 -12.96
C LEU A 128 3.75 -26.50 -13.08
N ILE A 129 3.29 -27.08 -11.99
CA ILE A 129 1.96 -27.64 -11.82
C ILE A 129 1.18 -26.72 -10.88
N PRO A 130 0.22 -25.91 -11.38
CA PRO A 130 -0.65 -25.14 -10.50
C PRO A 130 -1.38 -26.09 -9.55
N TYR A 131 -1.49 -25.71 -8.27
CA TYR A 131 -2.13 -26.55 -7.25
C TYR A 131 -3.57 -26.96 -7.60
N TRP A 132 -4.23 -26.19 -8.47
CA TRP A 132 -5.53 -26.51 -9.02
C TRP A 132 -5.53 -27.75 -9.94
N LEU A 133 -4.44 -28.03 -10.65
CA LEU A 133 -4.36 -29.18 -11.57
C LEU A 133 -4.49 -30.52 -10.84
N LYS A 134 -3.95 -30.63 -9.63
CA LYS A 134 -4.14 -31.82 -8.78
C LYS A 134 -5.63 -32.09 -8.53
N ARG A 135 -6.41 -31.04 -8.33
CA ARG A 135 -7.86 -31.14 -8.11
C ARG A 135 -8.59 -31.51 -9.40
N VAL A 136 -8.21 -30.91 -10.53
CA VAL A 136 -8.77 -31.24 -11.85
C VAL A 136 -8.53 -32.69 -12.23
N LEU A 137 -7.34 -33.24 -11.93
CA LEU A 137 -7.02 -34.65 -12.21
C LEU A 137 -7.94 -35.59 -11.42
N VAL A 138 -8.14 -35.34 -10.12
CA VAL A 138 -9.07 -36.14 -9.29
C VAL A 138 -10.49 -36.09 -9.85
N ILE A 139 -10.97 -34.90 -10.25
CA ILE A 139 -12.31 -34.73 -10.84
C ILE A 139 -12.42 -35.50 -12.17
N ALA A 140 -11.40 -35.45 -13.02
CA ALA A 140 -11.39 -36.15 -14.30
C ALA A 140 -11.46 -37.68 -14.11
N VAL A 141 -10.75 -38.23 -13.13
CA VAL A 141 -10.81 -39.67 -12.80
C VAL A 141 -12.22 -40.06 -12.32
N ILE A 142 -12.86 -39.24 -11.48
CA ILE A 142 -14.24 -39.48 -11.02
C ILE A 142 -15.21 -39.44 -12.21
N MET A 143 -15.09 -38.43 -13.08
CA MET A 143 -15.93 -38.30 -14.28
C MET A 143 -15.78 -39.50 -15.22
N LEU A 144 -14.55 -39.96 -15.47
CA LEU A 144 -14.29 -41.17 -16.27
C LEU A 144 -14.86 -42.43 -15.62
N GLY A 145 -14.73 -42.57 -14.31
CA GLY A 145 -15.32 -43.69 -13.57
C GLY A 145 -16.85 -43.72 -13.67
N MET A 146 -17.51 -42.59 -13.39
CA MET A 146 -18.97 -42.48 -13.54
C MET A 146 -19.42 -42.73 -14.97
N PHE A 147 -18.70 -42.17 -15.95
CA PHE A 147 -18.99 -42.39 -17.37
C PHE A 147 -18.85 -43.86 -17.76
N TRP A 148 -17.80 -44.54 -17.28
CA TRP A 148 -17.56 -45.96 -17.57
C TRP A 148 -18.66 -46.85 -16.97
N ILE A 149 -19.08 -46.57 -15.74
CA ILE A 149 -20.20 -47.28 -15.10
C ILE A 149 -21.52 -47.04 -15.85
N LEU A 150 -21.83 -45.80 -16.21
CA LEU A 150 -23.03 -45.47 -16.97
C LEU A 150 -23.03 -46.15 -18.34
N TRP A 151 -21.89 -46.15 -19.03
CA TRP A 151 -21.75 -46.84 -20.30
C TRP A 151 -21.91 -48.37 -20.14
N ARG A 152 -21.39 -48.96 -19.07
CA ARG A 152 -21.53 -50.40 -18.80
C ARG A 152 -22.96 -50.83 -18.43
N VAL A 153 -23.74 -49.93 -17.83
CA VAL A 153 -25.11 -50.19 -17.37
C VAL A 153 -26.14 -49.92 -18.46
N PHE A 154 -25.94 -48.87 -19.27
CA PHE A 154 -26.87 -48.45 -20.33
C PHE A 154 -26.46 -48.88 -21.74
N GLY A 155 -25.26 -49.44 -21.93
CA GLY A 155 -24.80 -50.05 -23.18
C GLY A 155 -24.76 -51.57 -23.09
#